data_AF-D1AY10-F1
#
_entry.id   AF-D1AY10-F1
#
_cell.length_a   1.000
_cell.length_b   1.000
_cell.length_c   1.000
_cell.angle_alpha   90.00
_cell.angle_beta   90.00
_cell.angle_gamma   90.00
#
_symmetry.space_group_name_H-M   'P 1'
#
loop_
_entity.id
_entity.type
_entity.pdbx_description
1 polymer ?
#
loop_
_entity_poly.entity_id
_entity_poly.type
_entity_poly.pdbx_seq_one_letter_code
_entity_poly.pdbx_strand_id
1 'polypeptide(L)'
;MKKNKLLIVLLSLSIFSIISYLYVNYKINNPIISSESNINGETKYLDIYIYDKKSKEYKHLEIEADLNIIDEGDYVNAVIKNSSFYKLNDNYKFLAEYSLKYEGKSILIIKLNNYFSKLNNESIKDFVNSVKYTLRENFKEYHEINVEIDTN
;
A
#
# COMPACT_ATOMS: atom_id res chain seq x y z
N MET A 1 41.85 -5.05 -45.49
CA MET A 1 40.50 -5.09 -44.86
C MET A 1 40.18 -3.82 -44.04
N LYS A 2 40.31 -2.60 -44.58
CA LYS A 2 40.05 -1.35 -43.82
C LYS A 2 38.73 -0.63 -44.19
N LYS A 3 38.04 -1.01 -45.28
CA LYS A 3 36.88 -0.25 -45.80
C LYS A 3 35.52 -0.59 -45.18
N ASN A 4 35.40 -1.67 -44.39
CA ASN A 4 34.09 -2.12 -43.88
C ASN A 4 33.96 -2.03 -42.35
N LYS A 5 34.93 -1.41 -41.66
CA LYS A 5 34.92 -1.33 -40.19
C LYS A 5 33.69 -0.57 -39.66
N LEU A 6 33.32 0.53 -40.31
CA LEU A 6 32.16 1.32 -39.93
C LEU A 6 30.86 0.52 -40.09
N LEU A 7 30.74 -0.25 -41.18
CA LEU A 7 29.57 -1.07 -41.46
C LEU A 7 29.42 -2.22 -40.47
N ILE A 8 30.54 -2.83 -40.05
CA ILE A 8 30.59 -3.86 -38.99
C ILE A 8 30.16 -3.26 -37.64
N VAL A 9 30.63 -2.05 -37.32
CA VAL A 9 30.24 -1.35 -36.09
C VAL A 9 28.73 -1.04 -36.10
N LEU A 10 28.20 -0.49 -37.19
CA LEU A 10 26.76 -0.21 -37.32
C LEU A 10 25.90 -1.47 -37.17
N LEU A 11 26.30 -2.59 -37.78
CA LEU A 11 25.62 -3.88 -37.62
C LEU A 11 25.65 -4.37 -36.17
N SER A 12 26.77 -4.20 -35.48
CA SER A 12 26.88 -4.60 -34.07
C SER A 12 25.99 -3.75 -33.15
N LEU A 13 25.87 -2.43 -33.42
CA LEU A 13 24.99 -1.55 -32.65
C LEU A 13 23.50 -1.89 -32.88
N SER A 14 23.10 -2.20 -34.12
CA SER A 14 21.70 -2.55 -34.39
C SER A 14 21.30 -3.86 -33.73
N ILE A 15 22.19 -4.85 -33.73
CA ILE A 15 21.93 -6.13 -33.06
C ILE A 15 21.82 -5.91 -31.54
N PHE A 16 22.68 -5.08 -30.96
CA PHE A 16 22.64 -4.75 -29.54
C PHE A 16 21.34 -4.02 -29.14
N SER A 17 20.85 -3.08 -29.96
CA SER A 17 19.61 -2.36 -29.67
C SER A 17 18.40 -3.29 -29.71
N ILE A 18 18.36 -4.24 -30.65
CA ILE A 18 17.27 -5.24 -30.76
C ILE A 18 17.27 -6.15 -29.53
N ILE A 19 18.43 -6.66 -29.11
CA ILE A 19 18.55 -7.51 -27.92
C ILE A 19 18.13 -6.75 -26.65
N SER A 20 18.57 -5.49 -26.51
CA SER A 20 18.21 -4.65 -25.37
C SER A 20 16.69 -4.37 -25.34
N TYR A 21 16.08 -4.07 -26.48
CA TYR A 21 14.64 -3.88 -26.60
C TYR A 21 13.86 -5.14 -26.20
N LEU A 22 14.27 -6.31 -26.70
CA LEU A 22 13.63 -7.58 -26.35
C LEU A 22 13.79 -7.92 -24.86
N TYR A 23 14.96 -7.69 -24.28
CA TYR A 23 15.21 -7.93 -22.86
C TYR A 23 14.37 -7.03 -21.96
N VAL A 24 14.30 -5.73 -22.27
CA VAL A 24 13.50 -4.76 -21.52
C VAL A 24 12.01 -5.09 -21.65
N ASN A 25 11.53 -5.37 -22.88
CA ASN A 25 10.13 -5.71 -23.11
C ASN A 25 9.74 -7.02 -22.43
N TYR A 26 10.64 -8.02 -22.40
CA TYR A 26 10.42 -9.26 -21.65
C TYR A 26 10.34 -8.99 -20.15
N LYS A 27 11.23 -8.18 -19.58
CA LYS A 27 11.21 -7.84 -18.15
C LYS A 27 9.98 -7.01 -17.73
N ILE A 28 9.46 -6.17 -18.62
CA ILE A 28 8.25 -5.37 -18.36
C ILE A 28 6.99 -6.25 -18.43
N ASN A 29 6.90 -7.14 -19.44
CA ASN A 29 5.72 -7.98 -19.65
C ASN A 29 5.72 -9.24 -18.77
N ASN A 30 6.89 -9.69 -18.34
CA ASN A 30 7.11 -10.74 -17.36
C ASN A 30 7.98 -10.17 -16.24
N PRO A 31 7.43 -9.34 -15.34
CA PRO A 31 8.17 -8.96 -14.15
C PRO A 31 8.60 -10.24 -13.45
N ILE A 32 9.90 -10.34 -13.11
CA ILE A 32 10.39 -11.38 -12.23
C ILE A 32 9.70 -11.12 -10.90
N ILE A 33 8.57 -11.79 -10.69
CA ILE A 33 8.01 -11.99 -9.37
C ILE A 33 9.13 -12.71 -8.62
N SER A 34 9.75 -12.01 -7.68
CA SER A 34 10.69 -12.61 -6.74
C SER A 34 9.95 -13.75 -6.06
N SER A 35 10.15 -14.96 -6.59
CA SER A 35 9.68 -16.20 -6.01
C SER A 35 10.55 -16.49 -4.80
N GLU A 36 10.38 -15.71 -3.74
CA GLU A 36 10.49 -16.24 -2.38
C GLU A 36 9.17 -16.96 -2.09
N SER A 37 8.95 -18.06 -2.82
CA SER A 37 8.03 -19.10 -2.41
C SER A 37 8.65 -19.82 -1.22
N ASN A 38 8.52 -19.23 -0.04
CA ASN A 38 8.56 -20.01 1.19
C ASN A 38 7.29 -20.86 1.19
N ILE A 39 7.46 -22.09 0.72
CA ILE A 39 6.50 -23.19 0.81
C ILE A 39 6.46 -23.57 2.30
N ASN A 40 5.71 -22.77 3.06
CA ASN A 40 5.15 -22.97 4.40
C ASN A 40 4.18 -21.79 4.57
N GLY A 41 3.12 -21.78 3.75
CA GLY A 41 2.15 -20.69 3.71
C GLY A 41 1.24 -20.72 4.93
N GLU A 42 1.74 -20.24 6.06
CA GLU A 42 0.85 -19.81 7.13
C GLU A 42 0.05 -18.63 6.60
N THR A 43 -1.24 -18.86 6.35
CA THR A 43 -2.19 -17.78 6.08
C THR A 43 -2.08 -16.78 7.22
N LYS A 44 -1.67 -15.56 6.90
CA LYS A 44 -1.61 -14.48 7.89
C LYS A 44 -2.95 -13.78 7.95
N TYR A 45 -3.28 -13.28 9.13
CA TYR A 45 -4.52 -12.55 9.36
C TYR A 45 -4.21 -11.16 9.90
N LEU A 46 -5.07 -10.22 9.53
CA LEU A 46 -5.09 -8.83 9.99
C LEU A 46 -6.22 -8.67 10.99
N ASP A 47 -5.87 -8.30 12.21
CA ASP A 47 -6.82 -7.89 13.24
C ASP A 47 -7.20 -6.43 13.04
N ILE A 48 -8.41 -6.19 12.53
CA ILE A 48 -8.93 -4.83 12.35
C ILE A 48 -10.10 -4.53 13.28
N TYR A 49 -10.29 -3.25 13.57
CA TYR A 49 -11.30 -2.76 14.50
C TYR A 49 -12.11 -1.64 13.85
N ILE A 50 -13.37 -1.93 13.54
CA ILE A 50 -14.30 -0.99 12.90
C ILE A 50 -15.19 -0.36 13.96
N TYR A 51 -15.16 0.97 14.06
CA TYR A 51 -16.01 1.71 14.97
C TYR A 51 -17.48 1.64 14.54
N ASP A 52 -18.35 1.16 15.43
CA ASP A 52 -19.80 1.17 15.24
C ASP A 52 -20.42 2.33 16.04
N LYS A 53 -20.96 3.31 15.31
CA LYS A 53 -21.65 4.47 15.89
C LYS A 53 -22.85 4.09 16.76
N LYS A 54 -23.57 3.01 16.43
CA LYS A 54 -24.80 2.61 17.14
C LYS A 54 -24.49 2.05 18.52
N SER A 55 -23.51 1.17 18.62
CA SER A 55 -23.07 0.58 19.90
C SER A 55 -22.02 1.44 20.61
N LYS A 56 -21.35 2.37 19.90
CA LYS A 56 -20.16 3.12 20.34
C LYS A 56 -18.98 2.22 20.71
N GLU A 57 -18.92 1.04 20.11
CA GLU A 57 -17.89 0.03 20.35
C GLU A 57 -17.11 -0.26 19.07
N TYR A 58 -15.94 -0.89 19.22
CA TYR A 58 -15.15 -1.38 18.09
C TYR A 58 -15.51 -2.83 17.82
N LYS A 59 -15.98 -3.10 16.60
CA LYS A 59 -16.18 -4.45 16.10
C LYS A 59 -14.84 -4.98 15.60
N HIS A 60 -14.33 -6.02 16.25
CA HIS A 60 -13.17 -6.78 15.80
C HIS A 60 -13.52 -7.65 14.60
N LEU A 61 -12.64 -7.66 13.61
CA LEU A 61 -12.71 -8.51 12.42
C LEU A 61 -11.31 -9.04 12.12
N GLU A 62 -11.25 -10.34 11.85
CA GLU A 62 -10.05 -11.01 11.37
C GLU A 62 -10.16 -11.17 9.85
N ILE A 63 -9.15 -10.68 9.12
CA ILE A 63 -9.14 -10.67 7.65
C ILE A 63 -7.89 -11.36 7.16
N GLU A 64 -8.04 -12.30 6.25
CA GLU A 64 -6.90 -12.92 5.56
C GLU A 64 -6.05 -11.85 4.83
N ALA A 65 -4.75 -11.84 5.11
CA ALA A 65 -3.80 -10.95 4.47
C ALA A 65 -3.44 -11.49 3.08
N ASP A 66 -3.51 -10.64 2.06
CA ASP A 66 -3.15 -10.99 0.68
C ASP A 66 -1.62 -11.19 0.51
N LEU A 67 -0.82 -10.69 1.45
CA LEU A 67 0.64 -10.63 1.40
C LEU A 67 1.30 -11.33 2.60
N ASN A 68 2.46 -11.93 2.35
CA ASN A 68 3.28 -12.57 3.38
C ASN A 68 3.96 -11.55 4.31
N ILE A 69 4.17 -10.32 3.85
CA ILE A 69 4.70 -9.20 4.65
C ILE A 69 3.52 -8.27 4.86
N ILE A 70 3.21 -8.00 6.12
CA ILE A 70 2.14 -7.11 6.53
C ILE A 70 2.78 -5.80 6.97
N ASP A 71 2.33 -4.70 6.38
CA ASP A 71 2.71 -3.34 6.78
C ASP A 71 1.52 -2.56 7.37
N GLU A 72 1.78 -1.35 7.88
CA GLU A 72 0.74 -0.46 8.40
C GLU A 72 -0.32 -0.14 7.35
N GLY A 73 0.08 -0.05 6.08
CA GLY A 73 -0.76 0.28 4.94
C GLY A 73 -1.78 -0.81 4.64
N ASP A 74 -1.41 -2.07 4.84
CA ASP A 74 -2.30 -3.23 4.74
C ASP A 74 -3.45 -3.14 5.74
N TYR A 75 -3.17 -2.77 7.00
CA TYR A 75 -4.20 -2.56 8.01
C TYR A 75 -5.13 -1.40 7.63
N VAL A 76 -4.58 -0.28 7.14
CA VAL A 76 -5.38 0.86 6.68
C VAL A 76 -6.28 0.44 5.52
N ASN A 77 -5.73 -0.26 4.53
CA ASN A 77 -6.48 -0.77 3.38
C ASN A 77 -7.57 -1.75 3.80
N ALA A 78 -7.30 -2.63 4.76
CA ALA A 78 -8.29 -3.55 5.30
C ALA A 78 -9.45 -2.81 5.99
N VAL A 79 -9.16 -1.77 6.78
CA VAL A 79 -10.19 -0.89 7.37
C VAL A 79 -11.00 -0.18 6.28
N ILE A 80 -10.36 0.35 5.23
CA ILE A 80 -11.05 0.98 4.10
C ILE A 80 -12.01 -0.01 3.44
N LYS A 81 -11.52 -1.19 3.03
CA LYS A 81 -12.32 -2.22 2.35
C LYS A 81 -13.53 -2.67 3.17
N ASN A 82 -13.43 -2.65 4.50
CA ASN A 82 -14.49 -3.08 5.43
C ASN A 82 -15.37 -1.94 5.95
N SER A 83 -15.07 -0.70 5.58
CA SER A 83 -15.90 0.45 5.93
C SER A 83 -17.19 0.48 5.12
N SER A 84 -18.27 0.98 5.73
CA SER A 84 -19.61 1.01 5.12
C SER A 84 -19.66 1.81 3.80
N PHE A 85 -18.87 2.88 3.70
CA PHE A 85 -18.82 3.74 2.51
C PHE A 85 -18.06 3.13 1.34
N TYR A 86 -17.13 2.19 1.57
CA TYR A 86 -16.34 1.57 0.49
C TYR A 86 -17.19 0.69 -0.41
N LYS A 87 -18.22 0.05 0.15
CA LYS A 87 -19.21 -0.72 -0.63
C LYS A 87 -19.96 0.12 -1.66
N LEU A 88 -19.97 1.45 -1.50
CA LEU A 88 -20.65 2.39 -2.40
C LEU A 88 -19.71 2.95 -3.47
N ASN A 89 -18.39 2.95 -3.24
CA ASN A 89 -17.42 3.56 -4.13
C ASN A 89 -16.00 3.04 -3.83
N ASP A 90 -15.33 2.46 -4.81
CA ASP A 90 -13.96 1.93 -4.73
C ASP A 90 -12.88 3.02 -4.89
N ASN A 91 -13.28 4.28 -5.08
CA ASN A 91 -12.35 5.39 -5.21
C ASN A 91 -11.71 5.83 -3.90
N TYR A 92 -12.09 5.29 -2.73
CA TYR A 92 -11.39 5.58 -1.46
C TYR A 92 -10.08 4.80 -1.41
N LYS A 93 -8.96 5.51 -1.36
CA LYS A 93 -7.63 4.90 -1.44
C LYS A 93 -6.69 5.42 -0.36
N PHE A 94 -5.95 4.49 0.24
CA PHE A 94 -4.71 4.79 0.94
C PHE A 94 -3.65 5.25 -0.08
N LEU A 95 -2.89 6.28 0.27
CA LEU A 95 -1.85 6.84 -0.60
C LEU A 95 -0.46 6.48 -0.12
N ALA A 96 -0.16 6.76 1.15
CA ALA A 96 1.16 6.57 1.72
C ALA A 96 1.13 6.62 3.24
N GLU A 97 2.16 6.05 3.84
CA GLU A 97 2.48 6.24 5.25
C GLU A 97 3.92 6.70 5.42
N TYR A 98 4.16 7.41 6.51
CA TYR A 98 5.50 7.78 6.92
C TYR A 98 5.58 7.88 8.43
N SER A 99 6.68 7.37 8.97
CA SER A 99 7.01 7.52 10.38
C SER A 99 8.01 8.65 10.57
N LEU A 100 7.74 9.50 11.57
CA LEU A 100 8.60 10.59 11.99
C LEU A 100 9.02 10.35 13.44
N LYS A 101 10.26 10.69 13.77
CA LYS A 101 10.72 10.76 15.16
C LYS A 101 10.87 12.21 15.55
N TYR A 102 10.07 12.66 16.50
CA TYR A 102 10.12 14.01 17.03
C TYR A 102 10.22 13.96 18.56
N GLU A 103 11.24 14.61 19.15
CA GLU A 103 11.48 14.62 20.60
C GLU A 103 11.49 13.21 21.24
N GLY A 104 12.01 12.22 20.52
CA GLY A 104 12.06 10.82 20.99
C GLY A 104 10.74 10.04 20.86
N LYS A 105 9.66 10.67 20.37
CA LYS A 105 8.37 10.01 20.11
C LYS A 105 8.26 9.59 18.65
N SER A 106 7.79 8.37 18.41
CA SER A 106 7.48 7.87 17.06
C SER A 106 6.06 8.28 16.69
N ILE A 107 5.92 9.02 15.59
CA ILE A 107 4.66 9.52 15.04
C ILE A 107 4.43 8.86 13.69
N LEU A 108 3.32 8.14 13.53
CA LEU A 108 2.90 7.58 12.25
C LEU A 108 1.91 8.53 11.58
N ILE A 109 2.15 8.86 10.31
CA ILE A 109 1.24 9.68 9.52
C ILE A 109 0.74 8.87 8.33
N ILE A 110 -0.58 8.75 8.23
CA ILE A 110 -1.31 8.04 7.19
C ILE A 110 -1.93 9.06 6.25
N LYS A 111 -1.63 8.97 4.95
CA LYS A 111 -2.24 9.80 3.92
C LYS A 111 -3.29 9.03 3.13
N LEU A 112 -4.44 9.66 2.98
CA LEU A 112 -5.59 9.18 2.23
C LEU A 112 -5.87 10.11 1.07
N ASN A 113 -6.53 9.61 0.03
CA ASN A 113 -6.86 10.44 -1.11
C ASN A 113 -8.03 11.40 -0.83
N ASN A 114 -8.18 12.41 -1.69
CA ASN A 114 -9.20 13.45 -1.54
C ASN A 114 -10.65 12.92 -1.56
N TYR A 115 -10.91 11.68 -1.98
CA TYR A 115 -12.28 11.14 -1.96
C TYR A 115 -12.88 11.09 -0.55
N PHE A 116 -12.05 10.94 0.49
CA PHE A 116 -12.50 10.98 1.88
C PHE A 116 -13.09 12.34 2.28
N SER A 117 -12.74 13.44 1.61
CA SER A 117 -13.32 14.77 1.89
C SER A 117 -14.79 14.88 1.47
N LYS A 118 -15.27 13.96 0.63
CA LYS A 118 -16.68 13.90 0.20
C LYS A 118 -17.59 13.25 1.25
N LEU A 119 -17.02 12.59 2.25
CA LEU A 119 -17.78 12.03 3.37
C LEU A 119 -18.21 13.14 4.33
N ASN A 120 -19.28 12.91 5.08
CA ASN A 120 -19.63 13.81 6.16
C ASN A 120 -18.59 13.74 7.30
N ASN A 121 -18.47 14.81 8.09
CA ASN A 121 -17.49 14.91 9.18
C ASN A 121 -17.55 13.76 10.19
N GLU A 122 -18.75 13.23 10.44
CA GLU A 122 -18.94 12.13 11.38
C GLU A 122 -18.38 10.81 10.84
N SER A 123 -18.68 10.48 9.58
CA SER A 123 -18.13 9.30 8.90
C SER A 123 -16.61 9.36 8.77
N ILE A 124 -16.05 10.56 8.51
CA ILE A 124 -14.60 10.75 8.52
C ILE A 124 -14.03 10.47 9.91
N LYS A 125 -14.65 11.01 10.96
CA LYS A 125 -14.20 10.81 12.34
C LYS A 125 -14.26 9.33 12.76
N ASP A 126 -15.36 8.65 12.44
CA ASP A 126 -15.56 7.23 12.74
C ASP A 126 -14.51 6.36 12.03
N PHE A 127 -14.23 6.68 10.77
CA PHE A 127 -13.17 6.03 10.00
C PHE A 127 -11.78 6.28 10.61
N VAL A 128 -11.45 7.54 10.91
CA VAL A 128 -10.17 7.91 11.52
C VAL A 128 -9.99 7.20 12.87
N ASN A 129 -11.04 7.10 13.68
CA ASN A 129 -11.01 6.36 14.94
C ASN A 129 -10.73 4.87 14.72
N SER A 130 -11.38 4.26 13.73
CA SER A 130 -11.17 2.85 13.35
C SER A 130 -9.72 2.59 12.95
N VAL A 131 -9.15 3.45 12.09
CA VAL A 131 -7.75 3.38 11.67
C VAL A 131 -6.80 3.54 12.86
N LYS A 132 -6.99 4.59 13.66
CA LYS A 132 -6.12 4.86 14.82
C LYS A 132 -6.17 3.74 15.85
N TYR A 133 -7.35 3.17 16.12
CA TYR A 133 -7.48 2.06 17.06
C TYR A 133 -6.81 0.80 16.51
N THR A 134 -7.07 0.46 15.25
CA THR A 134 -6.46 -0.71 14.59
C THR A 134 -4.94 -0.64 14.61
N LEU A 135 -4.36 0.49 14.21
CA LEU A 135 -2.91 0.64 14.19
C LEU A 135 -2.31 0.67 15.61
N ARG A 136 -2.99 1.25 16.61
CA ARG A 136 -2.54 1.21 18.01
C ARG A 136 -2.57 -0.19 18.63
N GLU A 137 -3.48 -1.05 18.19
CA GLU A 137 -3.53 -2.42 18.69
C GLU A 137 -2.44 -3.30 18.10
N ASN A 138 -2.09 -3.08 16.82
CA ASN A 138 -1.10 -3.89 16.12
C ASN A 138 0.34 -3.33 16.23
N PHE A 139 0.51 -2.01 16.38
CA PHE A 139 1.82 -1.34 16.41
C PHE A 139 1.96 -0.45 17.66
N LYS A 140 2.56 -1.02 18.71
CA LYS A 140 2.70 -0.37 20.02
C LYS A 140 3.88 0.63 20.09
N GLU A 141 4.74 0.64 19.08
CA GLU A 141 5.89 1.52 18.96
C GLU A 141 5.51 2.98 18.62
N TYR A 142 4.34 3.18 18.00
CA TYR A 142 3.84 4.50 17.63
C TYR A 142 3.14 5.17 18.81
N HIS A 143 3.66 6.32 19.19
CA HIS A 143 3.11 7.12 20.29
C HIS A 143 1.92 7.95 19.81
N GLU A 144 1.99 8.40 18.56
CA GLU A 144 0.97 9.21 17.91
C GLU A 144 0.68 8.66 16.52
N ILE A 145 -0.59 8.67 16.14
CA ILE A 145 -1.05 8.24 14.82
C ILE A 145 -1.95 9.35 14.29
N ASN A 146 -1.54 9.93 13.17
CA ASN A 146 -2.21 11.02 12.48
C ASN A 146 -2.69 10.54 11.12
N VAL A 147 -3.92 10.93 10.79
CA VAL A 147 -4.57 10.53 9.54
C VAL A 147 -4.93 11.81 8.81
N GLU A 148 -4.36 11.98 7.63
CA GLU A 148 -4.47 13.18 6.81
C GLU A 148 -5.14 12.84 5.47
N ILE A 149 -6.02 13.73 5.02
CA ILE A 149 -6.64 13.63 3.70
C ILE A 149 -5.86 14.56 2.77
N ASP A 150 -5.31 14.01 1.70
CA ASP A 150 -4.66 14.79 0.66
C ASP A 150 -5.72 15.64 -0.05
N THR A 151 -5.47 16.94 -0.11
CA THR A 151 -6.41 17.95 -0.61
C THR A 151 -6.06 18.46 -2.00
N ASN A 152 -4.97 17.97 -2.60
CA ASN A 152 -4.53 18.33 -3.94
C ASN A 152 -5.31 17.62 -5.06
#